data_AF-A0A3P7JHG2-F1
#
_entry.id   AF-A0A3P7JHG2-F1
#
_cell.length_a   1.000
_cell.length_b   1.000
_cell.length_c   1.000
_cell.angle_alpha   90.00
_cell.angle_beta   90.00
_cell.angle_gamma   90.00
#
_symmetry.space_group_name_H-M   'P 1'
#
loop_
_entity.id
_entity.type
_entity.pdbx_description
1 polymer ?
#
loop_
_entity_poly.entity_id
_entity_poly.type
_entity_poly.pdbx_seq_one_letter_code
_entity_poly.pdbx_strand_id
1 'polypeptide(L)'
;MFCLGVPHSFSFEVPGPVEKAKITVDLQGRKNFESDIRVLPNLAALHIHTDKPIYSAGETVYVRALPLTYEGYVYDDVIEFALVNPDGFELVKKLKKASEGYISLTFELPDYLLYGNWQVLARPQGLNDADLSFSAAFQVKDYALPPFKISLSIADGQPLSSTEVVVEARYYYGAPLSGSMTLYCSRRNEFNSSKPKRLLQTQV
;
A
#
# COMPACT_ATOMS: atom_id res chain seq x y z
N MET A 1 14.79 13.17 47.89
CA MET A 1 15.08 12.16 48.93
C MET A 1 14.25 10.94 48.59
N PHE A 2 14.86 9.86 48.09
CA PHE A 2 14.14 8.63 47.74
C PHE A 2 13.95 7.78 49.00
N CYS A 3 12.71 7.40 49.30
CA CYS A 3 12.46 6.41 50.35
C CYS A 3 12.76 5.02 49.81
N LEU A 4 13.64 4.29 50.50
CA LEU A 4 13.95 2.89 50.19
C LEU A 4 12.70 2.03 50.48
N GLY A 5 12.28 1.21 49.51
CA GLY A 5 11.18 0.24 49.66
C GLY A 5 9.85 0.61 48.97
N VAL A 6 9.77 1.75 48.27
CA VAL A 6 8.57 2.15 47.50
C VAL A 6 8.89 2.16 45.99
N PRO A 7 8.04 1.59 45.12
CA PRO A 7 8.24 1.67 43.68
C PRO A 7 8.17 3.13 43.21
N HIS A 8 9.13 3.53 42.39
CA HIS A 8 9.16 4.84 41.73
C HIS A 8 9.17 4.64 40.21
N SER A 9 8.37 5.42 39.50
CA SER A 9 8.34 5.43 38.04
C SER A 9 9.07 6.64 37.51
N PHE A 10 9.86 6.44 36.46
CA PHE A 10 10.58 7.50 35.75
C PHE A 10 10.22 7.44 34.27
N SER A 11 10.05 8.60 33.65
CA SER A 11 9.90 8.75 32.21
C SER A 11 11.01 9.65 31.68
N PHE A 12 11.54 9.32 30.51
CA PHE A 12 12.52 10.14 29.80
C PHE A 12 12.30 9.94 28.29
N GLU A 13 12.68 10.95 27.52
CA GLU A 13 12.67 10.90 26.07
C GLU A 13 14.08 10.60 25.56
N VAL A 14 14.20 9.69 24.60
CA VAL A 14 15.46 9.43 23.91
C VAL A 14 15.42 10.23 22.61
N PRO A 15 16.32 11.20 22.41
CA PRO A 15 16.32 12.00 21.20
C PRO A 15 16.80 11.18 19.99
N GLY A 16 16.00 11.20 18.93
CA GLY A 16 16.31 10.57 17.64
C GLY A 16 15.97 9.08 17.55
N PRO A 17 16.01 8.50 16.33
CA PRO A 17 15.78 7.09 16.13
C PRO A 17 16.97 6.29 16.68
N VAL A 18 16.71 5.45 17.69
CA VAL A 18 17.71 4.56 18.28
C VAL A 18 17.14 3.15 18.33
N GLU A 19 17.86 2.17 17.78
CA GLU A 19 17.44 0.76 17.83
C GLU A 19 17.62 0.14 19.23
N LYS A 20 18.67 0.55 19.94
CA LYS A 20 19.04 0.04 21.27
C LYS A 20 19.43 1.18 22.21
N ALA A 21 18.76 1.25 23.35
CA ALA A 21 19.15 2.15 24.43
C ALA A 21 19.73 1.35 25.60
N LYS A 22 20.72 1.94 26.26
CA LYS A 22 21.34 1.38 27.46
C LYS A 22 20.82 2.14 28.68
N ILE A 23 20.17 1.42 29.59
CA ILE A 23 19.72 1.98 30.86
C ILE A 23 20.78 1.67 31.91
N THR A 24 21.30 2.73 32.55
CA THR A 24 22.23 2.61 33.67
C THR A 24 21.57 3.19 34.92
N VAL A 25 21.51 2.41 36.00
CA VAL A 25 21.03 2.86 37.31
C VAL A 25 22.22 3.02 38.24
N ASP A 26 22.52 4.27 38.60
CA ASP A 26 23.54 4.63 39.59
C ASP A 26 22.87 4.96 40.92
N LEU A 27 23.31 4.29 41.99
CA LEU A 27 22.94 4.66 43.36
C LEU A 27 24.21 5.11 44.09
N GLN A 28 24.28 6.42 44.37
CA GLN A 28 25.33 7.03 45.19
C GLN A 28 26.76 6.75 44.68
N GLY A 29 26.98 6.78 43.36
CA GLY A 29 28.31 6.62 42.75
C GLY A 29 28.74 5.16 42.59
N ARG A 30 27.83 4.21 42.80
CA ARG A 30 28.01 2.80 42.46
C ARG A 30 27.05 2.47 41.32
N LYS A 31 27.60 2.21 40.13
CA LYS A 31 26.87 1.57 39.03
C LYS A 31 26.42 0.20 39.50
N ASN A 32 25.12 0.01 39.69
CA ASN A 32 24.59 -1.25 40.21
C ASN A 32 23.85 -2.07 39.15
N PHE A 33 23.42 -1.45 38.05
CA PHE A 33 22.70 -2.16 37.00
C PHE A 33 22.86 -1.51 35.63
N GLU A 34 23.11 -2.34 34.62
CA GLU A 34 23.20 -1.97 33.21
C GLU A 34 22.38 -2.98 32.41
N SER A 35 21.45 -2.49 31.58
CA SER A 35 20.61 -3.32 30.72
C SER A 35 20.40 -2.64 29.39
N ASP A 36 20.49 -3.42 28.32
CA ASP A 36 20.16 -2.97 26.97
C ASP A 36 18.69 -3.25 26.70
N ILE A 37 17.98 -2.27 26.16
CA ILE A 37 16.59 -2.40 25.75
C ILE A 37 16.45 -2.07 24.26
N ARG A 38 15.54 -2.79 23.59
CA ARG A 38 15.12 -2.44 22.24
C ARG A 38 14.19 -1.22 22.34
N VAL A 39 14.45 -0.20 21.53
CA VAL A 39 13.61 0.98 21.43
C VAL A 39 12.96 0.98 20.06
N LEU A 40 11.65 1.19 20.03
CA LEU A 40 10.87 1.34 18.81
C LEU A 40 10.39 2.79 18.69
N PRO A 41 10.28 3.34 17.48
CA PRO A 41 9.69 4.66 17.28
C PRO A 41 8.22 4.63 17.69
N ASN A 42 7.69 5.79 18.08
CA ASN A 42 6.24 5.99 18.28
C ASN A 42 5.51 6.10 16.93
N LEU A 43 5.68 5.10 16.06
CA LEU A 43 4.97 4.96 14.80
C LEU A 43 4.03 3.76 14.89
N ALA A 44 2.74 4.04 15.03
CA ALA A 44 1.71 3.02 15.16
C ALA A 44 1.21 2.53 13.80
N ALA A 45 1.05 3.46 12.86
CA ALA A 45 0.55 3.15 11.52
C ALA A 45 1.14 4.09 10.48
N LEU A 46 1.29 3.58 9.26
CA LEU A 46 1.68 4.37 8.10
C LEU A 46 0.77 4.01 6.93
N HIS A 47 -0.17 4.89 6.61
CA HIS A 47 -1.06 4.71 5.47
C HIS A 47 -0.40 5.29 4.21
N ILE A 48 -0.14 4.45 3.21
CA ILE A 48 0.52 4.85 1.97
C ILE A 48 -0.47 4.67 0.81
N HIS A 49 -0.66 5.73 0.04
CA HIS A 49 -1.62 5.77 -1.06
C HIS A 49 -0.91 6.30 -2.32
N THR A 50 -1.19 5.68 -3.45
CA THR A 50 -0.78 6.14 -4.76
C THR A 50 -1.96 6.81 -5.47
N ASP A 51 -1.71 7.73 -6.42
CA ASP A 51 -2.78 8.41 -7.16
C ASP A 51 -3.53 7.49 -8.12
N LYS A 52 -2.83 6.49 -8.68
CA LYS A 52 -3.40 5.44 -9.53
C LYS A 52 -3.04 4.04 -9.01
N PRO A 53 -3.88 3.01 -9.26
CA PRO A 53 -3.54 1.62 -9.00
C PRO A 53 -2.74 0.97 -10.15
N ILE A 54 -2.75 1.57 -11.34
CA ILE A 54 -2.11 1.07 -12.57
C ILE A 54 -1.33 2.21 -13.22
N TYR A 55 -0.08 1.97 -13.61
CA TYR A 55 0.79 2.91 -14.32
C TYR A 55 1.36 2.28 -15.59
N SER A 56 1.76 3.15 -16.52
CA SER A 56 2.56 2.80 -17.70
C SER A 56 4.04 3.16 -17.49
N ALA A 57 4.92 2.65 -18.35
CA ALA A 57 6.33 3.04 -18.34
C ALA A 57 6.51 4.55 -18.58
N GLY A 58 7.52 5.15 -17.95
CA GLY A 58 7.77 6.60 -18.01
C GLY A 58 6.82 7.46 -17.17
N GLU A 59 5.76 6.90 -16.58
CA GLU A 59 4.86 7.68 -15.72
C GLU A 59 5.46 8.00 -14.36
N THR A 60 5.00 9.10 -13.76
CA THR A 60 5.30 9.46 -12.37
C THR A 60 4.23 8.88 -11.44
N VAL A 61 4.67 8.12 -10.44
CA VAL A 61 3.86 7.66 -9.31
C VAL A 61 3.80 8.76 -8.27
N TYR A 62 2.61 9.31 -8.01
CA TYR A 62 2.41 10.27 -6.93
C TYR A 62 2.00 9.53 -5.67
N VAL A 63 2.70 9.80 -4.57
CA VAL A 63 2.51 9.11 -3.30
C VAL A 63 2.11 10.12 -2.24
N ARG A 64 1.09 9.75 -1.47
CA ARG A 64 0.72 10.40 -0.22
C ARG A 64 0.84 9.38 0.91
N ALA A 65 1.54 9.74 1.97
CA ALA A 65 1.64 8.91 3.15
C ALA A 65 1.20 9.68 4.40
N LEU A 66 0.45 9.02 5.29
CA LEU A 66 0.00 9.56 6.57
C LEU A 66 0.61 8.72 7.69
N PRO A 67 1.67 9.23 8.35
CA PRO A 67 2.32 8.54 9.45
C PRO A 67 1.63 8.93 10.78
N LEU A 68 1.23 7.96 11.59
CA LEU A 68 0.46 8.16 12.83
C LEU A 68 1.17 7.55 14.04
N THR A 69 1.17 8.28 15.16
CA THR A 69 1.63 7.79 16.47
C THR A 69 0.56 6.94 17.17
N TYR A 70 0.92 6.28 18.28
CA TYR A 70 -0.05 5.48 19.06
C TYR A 70 -1.18 6.33 19.66
N GLU A 71 -0.94 7.62 19.86
CA GLU A 71 -1.92 8.59 20.32
C GLU A 71 -2.78 9.17 19.18
N GLY A 72 -2.50 8.81 17.94
CA GLY A 72 -3.21 9.29 16.75
C GLY A 72 -2.74 10.65 16.23
N TYR A 73 -1.59 11.16 16.69
CA TYR A 73 -0.97 12.35 16.15
C TYR A 73 -0.15 12.03 14.89
N VAL A 74 0.21 13.06 14.12
CA VAL A 74 1.12 12.89 12.98
C VAL A 74 2.52 12.60 13.51
N TYR A 75 3.10 11.48 13.08
CA TYR A 75 4.46 11.11 13.45
C TYR A 75 5.46 12.06 12.77
N ASP A 76 6.27 12.72 13.59
CA ASP A 76 7.11 13.86 13.21
C ASP A 76 8.60 13.48 13.12
N ASP A 77 8.90 12.37 12.46
CA ASP A 77 10.28 11.89 12.27
C ASP A 77 10.50 11.42 10.84
N VAL A 78 11.77 11.15 10.49
CA VAL A 78 12.15 10.81 9.12
C VAL A 78 11.79 9.36 8.79
N ILE A 79 11.11 9.19 7.65
CA ILE A 79 10.75 7.90 7.06
C ILE A 79 11.49 7.76 5.73
N GLU A 80 12.10 6.60 5.51
CA GLU A 80 12.67 6.21 4.24
C GLU A 80 11.61 5.52 3.38
N PHE A 81 11.43 6.01 2.16
CA PHE A 81 10.59 5.41 1.13
C PHE A 81 11.46 4.82 0.03
N ALA A 82 11.16 3.60 -0.41
CA ALA A 82 11.85 2.93 -1.50
C ALA A 82 10.86 2.49 -2.60
N LEU A 83 11.21 2.75 -3.86
CA LEU A 83 10.52 2.15 -5.00
C LEU A 83 11.07 0.76 -5.24
N VAL A 84 10.21 -0.26 -5.17
CA VAL A 84 10.59 -1.67 -5.32
C VAL A 84 9.99 -2.24 -6.58
N ASN A 85 10.84 -2.88 -7.40
CA ASN A 85 10.43 -3.54 -8.63
C ASN A 85 9.80 -4.93 -8.36
N PRO A 86 9.26 -5.62 -9.39
CA PRO A 86 8.63 -6.92 -9.23
C PRO A 86 9.56 -8.03 -8.73
N ASP A 87 10.87 -7.90 -8.97
CA ASP A 87 11.89 -8.84 -8.51
C ASP A 87 12.33 -8.60 -7.05
N GLY A 88 11.81 -7.54 -6.41
CA GLY A 88 12.12 -7.20 -5.02
C GLY A 88 13.32 -6.27 -4.84
N PHE A 89 13.86 -5.69 -5.92
CA PHE A 89 14.96 -4.72 -5.85
C PHE A 89 14.45 -3.32 -5.53
N GLU A 90 15.03 -2.70 -4.49
CA GLU A 90 14.84 -1.28 -4.16
C GLU A 90 15.65 -0.40 -5.14
N LEU A 91 14.97 0.24 -6.09
CA LEU A 91 15.62 1.02 -7.16
C LEU A 91 15.97 2.45 -6.73
N VAL A 92 15.06 3.11 -6.01
CA VAL A 92 15.20 4.53 -5.63
C VAL A 92 14.76 4.69 -4.18
N LYS A 93 15.56 5.39 -3.37
CA LYS A 93 15.26 5.71 -1.97
C LYS A 93 15.10 7.21 -1.76
N LYS A 94 14.14 7.61 -0.92
CA LYS A 94 13.89 9.01 -0.56
C LYS A 94 13.61 9.10 0.94
N LEU A 95 14.30 10.03 1.61
CA LEU A 95 14.04 10.36 3.02
C LEU A 95 13.04 11.52 3.08
N LYS A 96 11.95 11.33 3.82
CA LYS A 96 10.90 12.34 3.98
C LYS A 96 10.40 12.38 5.41
N LYS A 97 10.02 13.57 5.86
CA LYS A 97 9.33 13.83 7.12
C LYS A 97 7.99 14.48 6.80
N ALA A 98 7.00 14.33 7.68
CA ALA A 98 5.70 14.95 7.49
C ALA A 98 5.82 16.48 7.42
N SER A 99 5.09 17.07 6.49
CA SER A 99 4.92 18.52 6.34
C SER A 99 3.44 18.79 6.19
N GLU A 100 2.90 19.75 6.95
CA GLU A 100 1.45 20.07 6.90
C GLU A 100 0.54 18.88 7.25
N GLY A 101 1.03 17.97 8.08
CA GLY A 101 0.26 16.83 8.61
C GLY A 101 0.30 15.56 7.74
N TYR A 102 1.03 15.54 6.62
CA TYR A 102 1.21 14.33 5.80
C TYR A 102 2.56 14.36 5.06
N ILE A 103 2.90 13.28 4.38
CA ILE A 103 4.07 13.18 3.52
C ILE A 103 3.63 13.12 2.06
N SER A 104 4.23 13.96 1.22
CA SER A 104 4.09 13.90 -0.24
C SER A 104 5.44 13.64 -0.91
N LEU A 105 5.44 12.70 -1.86
CA LEU A 105 6.59 12.36 -2.67
C LEU A 105 6.16 11.78 -4.01
N THR A 106 7.11 11.71 -4.94
CA THR A 106 6.91 11.14 -6.27
C THR A 106 7.99 10.11 -6.58
N PHE A 107 7.72 9.18 -7.47
CA PHE A 107 8.72 8.30 -8.08
C PHE A 107 8.51 8.26 -9.58
N GLU A 108 9.58 8.44 -10.35
CA GLU A 108 9.52 8.30 -11.82
C GLU A 108 9.80 6.86 -12.19
N LEU A 109 8.91 6.25 -12.97
CA LEU A 109 9.11 4.91 -13.50
C LEU A 109 10.05 4.97 -14.73
N PRO A 110 11.05 4.08 -14.83
CA PRO A 110 11.91 4.03 -16.02
C PRO A 110 11.11 3.75 -17.30
N ASP A 111 11.58 4.29 -18.44
CA ASP A 111 10.98 3.99 -19.75
C ASP A 111 11.13 2.50 -20.13
N TYR A 112 12.21 1.87 -19.66
CA TYR A 112 12.47 0.45 -19.83
C TYR A 112 12.44 -0.24 -18.47
N LEU A 113 11.34 -0.94 -18.19
CA LEU A 113 11.09 -1.57 -16.90
C LEU A 113 10.45 -2.95 -17.04
N LEU A 114 10.35 -3.65 -15.91
CA LEU A 114 9.61 -4.90 -15.82
C LEU A 114 8.15 -4.63 -15.53
N TYR A 115 7.26 -5.14 -16.38
CA TYR A 115 5.83 -5.17 -16.07
C TYR A 115 5.55 -6.09 -14.88
N GLY A 116 4.50 -5.78 -14.12
CA GLY A 116 4.09 -6.58 -12.98
C GLY A 116 3.70 -5.74 -11.78
N ASN A 117 3.82 -6.33 -10.60
CA ASN A 117 3.47 -5.68 -9.34
C ASN A 117 4.69 -4.96 -8.78
N TRP A 118 4.57 -3.65 -8.68
CA TRP A 118 5.54 -2.78 -8.04
C TRP A 118 5.02 -2.38 -6.67
N GLN A 119 5.89 -1.87 -5.82
CA GLN A 119 5.46 -1.32 -4.54
C GLN A 119 6.31 -0.14 -4.09
N VAL A 120 5.69 0.76 -3.34
CA VAL A 120 6.38 1.73 -2.51
C VAL A 120 6.51 1.12 -1.13
N LEU A 121 7.74 0.84 -0.69
CA LEU A 121 8.07 0.40 0.66
C LEU A 121 8.41 1.63 1.51
N ALA A 122 8.05 1.62 2.78
CA ALA A 122 8.41 2.66 3.73
C ALA A 122 8.82 2.06 5.08
N ARG A 123 9.86 2.63 5.68
CA ARG A 123 10.37 2.24 7.00
C ARG A 123 10.95 3.45 7.74
N PRO A 124 10.84 3.52 9.08
CA PRO A 124 11.51 4.55 9.88
C PRO A 124 13.02 4.59 9.58
N GLN A 125 13.59 5.79 9.50
CA GLN A 125 15.01 5.93 9.20
C GLN A 125 15.88 5.25 10.27
N GLY A 126 16.89 4.49 9.85
CA GLY A 126 17.87 3.89 10.75
C GLY A 126 17.38 2.68 11.53
N LEU A 127 16.17 2.18 11.23
CA LEU A 127 15.59 0.98 11.80
C LEU A 127 15.37 -0.06 10.69
N ASN A 128 16.03 -1.21 10.83
CA ASN A 128 15.84 -2.36 9.93
C ASN A 128 14.99 -3.44 10.59
N ASP A 129 13.76 -3.06 10.93
CA ASP A 129 12.79 -3.93 11.58
C ASP A 129 11.67 -4.31 10.61
N ALA A 130 11.48 -5.62 10.39
CA ALA A 130 10.44 -6.12 9.48
C ALA A 130 9.04 -5.77 9.98
N ASP A 131 8.85 -5.67 11.30
CA ASP A 131 7.56 -5.34 11.92
C ASP A 131 7.19 -3.86 11.74
N LEU A 132 8.15 -3.01 11.35
CA LEU A 132 7.97 -1.58 11.07
C LEU A 132 8.15 -1.26 9.58
N SER A 133 7.80 -2.23 8.72
CA SER A 133 7.77 -2.05 7.28
C SER A 133 6.33 -1.93 6.77
N PHE A 134 6.09 -0.92 5.93
CA PHE A 134 4.78 -0.63 5.38
C PHE A 134 4.90 -0.52 3.87
N SER A 135 3.90 -0.97 3.11
CA SER A 135 3.95 -0.85 1.66
C SER A 135 2.61 -0.55 1.02
N ALA A 136 2.68 0.07 -0.16
CA ALA A 136 1.57 0.21 -1.09
C ALA A 136 1.96 -0.39 -2.43
N ALA A 137 1.23 -1.40 -2.87
CA ALA A 137 1.44 -2.05 -4.15
C ALA A 137 0.64 -1.38 -5.27
N PHE A 138 1.21 -1.36 -6.47
CA PHE A 138 0.56 -0.89 -7.69
C PHE A 138 1.02 -1.74 -8.88
N GLN A 139 0.24 -1.75 -9.96
CA GLN A 139 0.56 -2.53 -11.14
C GLN A 139 1.19 -1.65 -12.22
N VAL A 140 2.24 -2.14 -12.87
CA VAL A 140 2.81 -1.52 -14.06
C VAL A 140 2.56 -2.41 -15.26
N LYS A 141 1.87 -1.86 -16.26
CA LYS A 141 1.56 -2.52 -17.54
C LYS A 141 1.25 -1.45 -18.58
N ASP A 142 1.33 -1.81 -19.86
CA ASP A 142 0.79 -0.95 -20.92
C ASP A 142 -0.72 -0.85 -20.72
N TYR A 143 -1.16 0.28 -20.18
CA TYR A 143 -2.56 0.53 -19.91
C TYR A 143 -3.06 1.67 -20.77
N ALA A 144 -3.92 1.32 -21.74
CA ALA A 144 -4.80 2.28 -22.37
C ALA A 144 -6.15 2.23 -21.66
N LEU A 145 -6.52 3.32 -20.96
CA LEU A 145 -7.86 3.45 -20.39
C LEU A 145 -8.88 3.35 -21.53
N PRO A 146 -9.76 2.32 -21.55
CA PRO A 146 -10.80 2.24 -22.56
C PRO A 146 -11.68 3.49 -22.47
N PRO A 147 -12.22 4.04 -23.57
CA PRO A 147 -13.04 5.25 -23.50
C PRO A 147 -14.46 5.01 -22.95
N PHE A 148 -14.77 3.77 -22.54
CA PHE A 148 -16.10 3.34 -22.10
C PHE A 148 -16.04 2.44 -20.87
N LYS A 149 -17.15 2.37 -20.15
CA LYS A 149 -17.41 1.44 -19.04
C LYS A 149 -18.49 0.45 -19.43
N ILE A 150 -18.38 -0.78 -18.92
CA ILE A 150 -19.37 -1.83 -19.07
C ILE A 150 -19.86 -2.24 -17.67
N SER A 151 -21.16 -2.20 -17.46
CA SER A 151 -21.83 -2.68 -16.25
C SER A 151 -22.61 -3.95 -16.58
N LEU A 152 -22.51 -4.96 -15.73
CA LEU A 152 -23.21 -6.23 -15.89
C LEU A 152 -23.97 -6.57 -14.61
N SER A 153 -25.25 -6.86 -14.75
CA SER A 153 -26.17 -7.20 -13.66
C SER A 153 -26.78 -8.56 -13.92
N ILE A 154 -26.59 -9.49 -12.98
CA ILE A 154 -27.12 -10.85 -13.01
C ILE A 154 -27.77 -11.14 -11.66
N ALA A 155 -28.98 -11.71 -11.66
CA ALA A 155 -29.62 -12.18 -10.44
C ALA A 155 -28.98 -13.51 -9.98
N ASP A 156 -28.49 -13.54 -8.74
CA ASP A 156 -27.90 -14.76 -8.16
C ASP A 156 -28.98 -15.81 -7.84
N GLY A 157 -28.61 -17.09 -7.87
CA GLY A 157 -29.47 -18.22 -7.52
C GLY A 157 -30.55 -18.60 -8.54
N GLN A 158 -30.57 -17.99 -9.72
CA GLN A 158 -31.49 -18.37 -10.80
C GLN A 158 -31.00 -19.61 -11.55
N PRO A 159 -31.91 -20.48 -12.05
CA PRO A 159 -31.56 -21.51 -13.00
C PRO A 159 -30.86 -20.91 -14.22
N LEU A 160 -29.79 -21.56 -14.72
CA LEU A 160 -29.05 -21.10 -15.92
C LEU A 160 -29.96 -20.95 -17.15
N SER A 161 -31.06 -21.70 -17.21
CA SER A 161 -32.06 -21.61 -18.28
C SER A 161 -32.93 -20.36 -18.24
N SER A 162 -33.00 -19.67 -17.10
CA SER A 162 -33.83 -18.48 -16.88
C SER A 162 -33.05 -17.30 -16.31
N THR A 163 -31.71 -17.36 -16.33
CA THR A 163 -30.86 -16.29 -15.83
C THR A 163 -30.85 -15.14 -16.84
N GLU A 164 -31.45 -14.02 -16.46
CA GLU A 164 -31.36 -12.79 -17.22
C GLU A 164 -30.03 -12.09 -16.94
N VAL A 165 -29.32 -11.71 -18.01
CA VAL A 165 -28.07 -10.96 -17.94
C VAL A 165 -28.30 -9.61 -18.58
N VAL A 166 -28.30 -8.56 -17.76
CA VAL A 166 -28.43 -7.18 -18.23
C VAL A 166 -27.04 -6.60 -18.37
N VAL A 167 -26.70 -6.12 -19.57
CA VAL A 167 -25.40 -5.48 -19.84
C VAL A 167 -25.63 -4.09 -20.40
N GLU A 168 -24.92 -3.13 -19.82
CA GLU A 168 -24.97 -1.73 -20.19
C GLU A 168 -23.56 -1.24 -20.52
N ALA A 169 -23.37 -0.69 -21.72
CA ALA A 169 -22.11 -0.09 -22.15
C ALA A 169 -22.31 1.40 -22.44
N ARG A 170 -21.49 2.25 -21.81
CA ARG A 170 -21.54 3.71 -21.97
C ARG A 170 -20.15 4.30 -21.98
N TYR A 171 -19.98 5.42 -22.66
CA TYR A 171 -18.80 6.24 -22.50
C TYR A 171 -18.72 6.80 -21.08
N TYR A 172 -17.52 7.16 -20.61
CA TYR A 172 -17.35 7.78 -19.28
C TYR A 172 -18.13 9.08 -19.11
N TYR A 173 -18.39 9.82 -20.20
CA TYR A 173 -19.24 11.02 -20.21
C TYR A 173 -20.75 10.73 -20.30
N GLY A 174 -21.16 9.45 -20.23
CA GLY A 174 -22.55 9.02 -20.05
C GLY A 174 -23.32 8.68 -21.32
N ALA A 175 -22.79 8.97 -22.51
CA ALA A 175 -23.44 8.62 -23.77
C ALA A 175 -23.49 7.10 -24.00
N PRO A 176 -24.55 6.58 -24.64
CA PRO A 176 -24.64 5.18 -25.01
C PRO A 176 -23.51 4.80 -25.99
N LEU A 177 -22.97 3.60 -25.81
CA LEU A 177 -21.99 3.02 -26.73
C LEU A 177 -22.72 2.18 -27.78
N SER A 178 -22.62 2.56 -29.05
CA SER A 178 -23.08 1.73 -30.17
C SER A 178 -21.97 0.80 -30.65
N GLY A 179 -22.30 -0.46 -30.91
CA GLY A 179 -21.35 -1.49 -31.32
C GLY A 179 -21.94 -2.89 -31.25
N SER A 180 -21.07 -3.90 -31.44
CA SER A 180 -21.45 -5.30 -31.30
C SER A 180 -20.97 -5.85 -29.96
N MET A 181 -21.87 -6.47 -29.20
CA MET A 181 -21.53 -7.18 -27.97
C MET A 181 -21.66 -8.69 -28.17
N THR A 182 -20.71 -9.45 -27.63
CA THR A 182 -20.79 -10.92 -27.58
C THR A 182 -20.58 -11.38 -26.14
N LEU A 183 -21.55 -12.13 -25.61
CA LEU A 183 -21.47 -12.69 -24.26
C LEU A 183 -21.13 -14.17 -24.30
N TYR A 184 -20.14 -14.55 -23.49
CA TYR A 184 -19.63 -15.90 -23.35
C TYR A 184 -19.91 -16.42 -21.94
N CYS A 185 -20.46 -17.63 -21.84
CA CYS A 185 -20.62 -18.35 -20.58
C CYS A 185 -19.88 -19.68 -20.64
N SER A 186 -19.07 -19.96 -19.62
CA SER A 186 -18.26 -21.17 -19.50
C SER A 186 -18.41 -21.81 -18.11
N ARG A 187 -18.31 -23.14 -18.05
CA ARG A 187 -18.31 -23.89 -16.79
C ARG A 187 -16.92 -23.84 -16.15
N ARG A 188 -16.84 -23.60 -14.84
CA ARG A 188 -15.59 -23.35 -14.10
C ARG A 188 -14.53 -24.48 -14.17
N ASN A 189 -14.88 -25.70 -14.58
CA ASN A 189 -14.01 -26.89 -14.49
C ASN A 189 -13.64 -27.54 -15.85
N GLU A 190 -13.91 -26.94 -17.01
CA GLU A 190 -13.47 -27.49 -18.30
C GLU A 190 -12.11 -26.89 -18.71
N PHE A 191 -11.04 -27.48 -18.18
CA PHE A 191 -9.64 -27.07 -18.42
C PHE A 191 -9.10 -27.43 -19.81
N ASN A 192 -9.92 -27.97 -20.73
CA ASN A 192 -9.55 -28.10 -22.13
C ASN A 192 -10.79 -28.39 -23.00
N SER A 193 -10.94 -27.59 -24.06
CA SER A 193 -11.70 -27.88 -25.29
C SER A 193 -13.23 -27.77 -25.37
N SER A 194 -13.90 -26.89 -24.64
CA SER A 194 -15.23 -26.43 -25.09
C SER A 194 -15.21 -24.93 -25.42
N LYS A 195 -15.53 -24.61 -26.68
CA LYS A 195 -15.70 -23.24 -27.13
C LYS A 195 -16.74 -22.58 -26.21
N PRO A 196 -16.50 -21.37 -25.69
CA PRO A 196 -17.47 -20.71 -24.82
C PRO A 196 -18.82 -20.65 -25.53
N LYS A 197 -19.89 -21.01 -24.84
CA LYS A 197 -21.24 -20.99 -25.43
C LYS A 197 -21.62 -19.52 -25.62
N ARG A 198 -21.62 -19.08 -26.88
CA ARG A 198 -22.09 -17.74 -27.26
C ARG A 198 -23.55 -17.64 -26.90
N LEU A 199 -23.87 -16.76 -25.95
CA LEU A 199 -25.25 -16.60 -25.48
C LEU A 199 -26.03 -15.73 -26.45
N LEU A 200 -25.53 -14.54 -26.80
CA LEU A 200 -26.20 -13.59 -27.68
C LEU A 200 -25.16 -12.70 -28.39
N GLN A 201 -25.43 -12.32 -29.66
CA GLN A 201 -24.78 -11.20 -30.33
C GLN A 201 -25.87 -10.21 -30.70
N THR A 202 -25.74 -8.99 -30.18
CA THR A 202 -26.71 -7.93 -30.44
C THR A 202 -25.92 -6.72 -30.95
N GLN A 203 -26.41 -6.11 -32.03
CA GLN A 203 -25.98 -4.77 -32.43
C GLN A 203 -26.75 -3.77 -31.57
N VAL A 204 -26.02 -2.90 -30.88
CA VAL A 204 -26.57 -1.77 -30.10
C VAL A 204 -26.20 -0.47 -30.80
#